data_AF-K9PDE7-F1
#
_entry.id   AF-K9PDE7-F1
#
_cell.length_a   1.000
_cell.length_b   1.000
_cell.length_c   1.000
_cell.angle_alpha   90.00
_cell.angle_beta   90.00
_cell.angle_gamma   90.00
#
_symmetry.space_group_name_H-M   'P 1'
#
loop_
_entity.id
_entity.type
_entity.pdbx_description
1 polymer ?
#
loop_
_entity_poly.entity_id
_entity_poly.type
_entity_poly.pdbx_seq_one_letter_code
_entity_poly.pdbx_strand_id
1 'polypeptide(L)'
;MPDEIEINSPPTFEIGEKVRLRKLVKNDGTFPGKEIGVVLAKKGDIGYVASIGTYLQQFYIYAVHFLDTGYVIGCRKKELEFVEESHESNATDE
;
A
#
# COMPACT_ATOMS: atom_id res chain seq x y z
N MET A 1 -13.26 -0.09 -23.86
CA MET A 1 -12.31 1.03 -23.70
C MET A 1 -11.00 0.42 -23.25
N PRO A 2 -9.88 0.63 -23.96
CA PRO A 2 -8.62 0.00 -23.60
C PRO A 2 -8.25 0.44 -22.19
N ASP A 3 -7.80 -0.51 -21.37
CA ASP A 3 -7.47 -0.32 -19.96
C ASP A 3 -6.62 0.93 -19.78
N GLU A 4 -7.06 1.86 -18.93
CA GLU A 4 -6.36 3.10 -18.64
C GLU A 4 -4.91 2.80 -18.24
N ILE A 5 -3.97 3.29 -19.05
CA ILE A 5 -2.54 3.26 -18.73
C ILE A 5 -2.34 4.27 -17.60
N GLU A 6 -2.37 3.80 -16.35
CA GLU A 6 -2.22 4.64 -15.16
C GLU A 6 -0.90 5.42 -15.19
N ILE A 7 0.16 4.84 -15.78
CA ILE A 7 1.48 5.47 -15.86
C ILE A 7 1.56 6.72 -16.75
N ASN A 8 0.54 6.99 -17.57
CA ASN A 8 0.48 8.22 -18.37
C ASN A 8 0.15 9.46 -17.52
N SER A 9 -0.31 9.26 -16.29
CA SER A 9 -0.51 10.31 -15.30
C SER A 9 0.59 10.25 -14.22
N PRO A 10 0.85 11.36 -13.50
CA PRO A 10 1.73 11.30 -12.34
C PRO A 10 1.22 10.29 -11.30
N PRO A 11 2.12 9.64 -10.54
CA PRO A 11 1.73 8.72 -9.49
C PRO A 11 0.83 9.45 -8.50
N THR A 12 -0.18 8.73 -7.99
CA THR A 12 -1.15 9.32 -7.06
C THR A 12 -0.53 9.54 -5.68
N PHE A 13 0.39 8.67 -5.26
CA PHE A 13 1.10 8.77 -3.99
C PHE A 13 2.58 9.02 -4.25
N GLU A 14 3.26 9.69 -3.31
CA GLU A 14 4.70 9.94 -3.37
C GLU A 14 5.48 9.05 -2.40
N ILE A 15 6.80 8.97 -2.56
CA ILE A 15 7.67 8.26 -1.62
C ILE A 15 7.67 9.02 -0.29
N GLY A 16 7.49 8.29 0.81
CA GLY A 16 7.34 8.84 2.16
C GLY A 16 5.90 9.11 2.56
N GLU A 17 4.94 9.00 1.63
CA GLU A 17 3.54 9.28 1.89
C GLU A 17 2.90 8.22 2.80
N LYS A 18 2.07 8.67 3.74
CA LYS A 18 1.35 7.80 4.66
C LYS A 18 0.07 7.28 4.01
N VAL A 19 -0.04 5.96 3.91
CA VAL A 19 -1.16 5.30 3.25
C VAL A 19 -1.76 4.23 4.14
N ARG A 20 -3.06 4.00 3.98
CA ARG A 20 -3.79 2.92 4.67
C ARG A 20 -4.31 1.91 3.65
N LEU A 21 -4.29 0.65 4.04
CA LEU A 21 -4.89 -0.41 3.25
C LEU A 21 -6.42 -0.39 3.33
N ARG A 22 -7.05 -0.34 2.17
CA ARG A 22 -8.53 -0.42 2.05
C ARG A 22 -9.04 -1.86 2.07
N LYS A 23 -8.17 -2.82 1.76
CA LYS A 23 -8.46 -4.25 1.62
C LYS A 23 -7.35 -5.05 2.27
N LEU A 24 -7.66 -6.27 2.69
CA LEU A 24 -6.59 -7.18 3.14
C LEU A 24 -5.73 -7.57 1.95
N VAL A 25 -4.41 -7.61 2.17
CA VAL A 25 -3.45 -8.07 1.18
C VAL A 25 -2.97 -9.45 1.59
N LYS A 26 -3.14 -10.39 0.66
CA LYS A 26 -2.62 -11.75 0.79
C LYS A 26 -1.44 -11.91 -0.14
N ASN A 27 -0.48 -12.74 0.24
CA ASN A 27 0.61 -13.09 -0.66
C ASN A 27 0.03 -13.85 -1.86
N ASP A 28 0.19 -13.29 -3.05
CA ASP A 28 -0.18 -13.91 -4.33
C ASP A 28 0.99 -14.69 -4.96
N GLY A 29 2.12 -14.79 -4.24
CA GLY A 29 3.36 -15.41 -4.70
C GLY A 29 4.46 -14.40 -5.01
N THR A 30 4.17 -13.10 -4.91
CA THR A 30 5.16 -12.03 -5.14
C THR A 30 6.00 -11.70 -3.89
N PHE A 31 5.54 -12.07 -2.69
CA PHE A 31 6.26 -11.80 -1.45
C PHE A 31 7.18 -12.97 -1.07
N PRO A 32 8.50 -12.73 -0.89
CA PRO A 32 9.45 -13.79 -0.57
C PRO A 32 9.27 -14.31 0.87
N GLY A 33 9.45 -15.62 1.06
CA GLY A 33 9.51 -16.23 2.40
C GLY A 33 8.17 -16.46 3.08
N LYS A 34 7.03 -16.25 2.40
CA LYS A 34 5.70 -16.62 2.88
C LYS A 34 4.98 -17.48 1.84
N GLU A 35 4.11 -18.37 2.31
CA GLU A 35 3.25 -19.16 1.43
C GLU A 35 2.19 -18.30 0.73
N ILE A 36 1.72 -18.77 -0.42
CA ILE A 36 0.62 -18.14 -1.17
C ILE A 36 -0.66 -18.22 -0.32
N GLY A 37 -1.40 -17.11 -0.24
CA GLY A 37 -2.64 -16.99 0.51
C GLY A 37 -2.49 -16.50 1.96
N VAL A 38 -1.26 -16.41 2.47
CA VAL A 38 -0.98 -15.85 3.80
C VAL A 38 -1.32 -14.36 3.81
N VAL A 39 -2.01 -13.91 4.86
CA VAL A 39 -2.32 -12.48 5.06
C VAL A 39 -1.03 -11.76 5.46
N LEU A 40 -0.59 -10.84 4.61
CA LEU A 40 0.60 -10.02 4.87
C LEU A 40 0.25 -8.73 5.60
N ALA A 41 -0.90 -8.15 5.24
CA ALA A 41 -1.43 -6.95 5.87
C ALA A 41 -2.97 -6.95 5.83
N LYS A 42 -3.59 -6.36 6.85
CA LYS A 42 -5.03 -6.32 7.04
C LYS A 42 -5.59 -4.99 6.53
N LYS A 43 -6.90 -4.97 6.29
CA LYS A 43 -7.63 -3.72 6.05
C LYS A 43 -7.48 -2.83 7.28
N GLY A 44 -7.09 -1.58 7.08
CA GLY A 44 -6.87 -0.62 8.15
C GLY A 44 -5.41 -0.42 8.53
N ASP A 45 -4.51 -1.31 8.10
CA ASP A 45 -3.09 -1.18 8.40
C ASP A 45 -2.51 0.05 7.70
N ILE A 46 -1.68 0.78 8.44
CA ILE A 46 -1.03 2.00 7.97
C ILE A 46 0.43 1.67 7.64
N GLY A 47 0.90 2.19 6.52
CA GLY A 47 2.29 2.11 6.13
C GLY A 47 2.73 3.35 5.37
N TYR A 48 4.00 3.35 4.98
CA TYR A 48 4.61 4.46 4.24
C TYR A 48 5.08 3.96 2.89
N VAL A 49 4.85 4.74 1.84
CA VAL A 49 5.33 4.40 0.49
C VAL A 49 6.86 4.46 0.48
N ALA A 50 7.52 3.30 0.39
CA ALA A 50 8.97 3.20 0.37
C ALA A 50 9.54 3.37 -1.06
N SER A 51 8.81 2.89 -2.07
CA SER A 51 9.21 3.05 -3.47
C SER A 51 8.01 2.93 -4.41
N ILE A 52 8.12 3.51 -5.60
CA ILE A 52 7.11 3.43 -6.64
C ILE A 52 7.71 2.71 -7.85
N GLY A 53 7.12 1.57 -8.18
CA GLY A 53 7.45 0.78 -9.36
C GLY A 53 6.33 0.80 -10.38
N THR A 54 6.56 0.15 -11.52
CA THR A 54 5.54 -0.05 -12.55
C THR A 54 5.41 -1.52 -12.91
N TYR A 55 4.21 -1.96 -13.25
CA TYR A 55 3.92 -3.31 -13.73
C TYR A 55 3.38 -3.27 -15.15
N LEU A 56 3.94 -4.10 -16.03
CA LEU A 56 3.63 -4.17 -17.47
C LEU A 56 3.67 -2.82 -18.20
N GLN A 57 4.36 -1.81 -17.63
CA GLN A 57 4.34 -0.43 -18.11
C GLN A 57 2.91 0.14 -18.26
N GLN A 58 1.98 -0.34 -17.42
CA GLN A 58 0.58 0.09 -17.45
C GLN A 58 0.09 0.52 -16.07
N PHE A 59 0.56 -0.11 -15.01
CA PHE A 59 0.08 0.12 -13.65
C PHE A 59 1.19 0.63 -12.73
N TYR A 60 0.86 1.55 -11.83
CA TYR A 60 1.75 1.90 -10.72
C TYR A 60 1.62 0.86 -9.60
N ILE A 61 2.77 0.43 -9.09
CA ILE A 61 2.89 -0.43 -7.92
C ILE A 61 3.60 0.36 -6.82
N TYR A 62 2.89 0.64 -5.75
CA TYR A 62 3.40 1.34 -4.57
C TYR A 62 3.90 0.30 -3.59
N ALA A 63 5.21 0.25 -3.36
CA ALA A 63 5.78 -0.59 -2.31
C ALA A 63 5.59 0.11 -0.97
N VAL A 64 4.67 -0.39 -0.16
CA VAL A 64 4.32 0.18 1.14
C VAL A 64 5.05 -0.60 2.23
N HIS A 65 5.83 0.11 3.04
CA HIS A 65 6.48 -0.43 4.22
C HIS A 65 5.58 -0.28 5.43
N PHE A 66 5.16 -1.41 5.99
CA PHE A 66 4.39 -1.50 7.23
C PHE A 66 5.36 -1.63 8.40
N LEU A 67 5.45 -0.58 9.22
CA LEU A 67 6.38 -0.54 10.35
C LEU A 67 6.04 -1.57 11.43
N ASP A 68 4.77 -1.89 11.60
CA ASP A 68 4.30 -2.86 12.61
C ASP A 68 4.81 -4.27 12.35
N THR A 69 4.93 -4.66 11.08
CA THR A 69 5.36 -6.01 10.68
C THR A 69 6.77 -6.03 10.09
N GLY A 70 7.31 -4.88 9.69
CA GLY A 70 8.54 -4.74 8.92
C GLY A 70 8.43 -5.23 7.47
N TYR A 71 7.20 -5.43 6.96
CA TYR A 71 6.99 -5.94 5.61
C TYR A 71 6.86 -4.81 4.60
N VAL A 72 7.47 -5.01 3.43
CA VAL A 72 7.31 -4.14 2.27
C VAL A 72 6.45 -4.86 1.24
N ILE A 73 5.26 -4.34 0.97
CA ILE A 73 4.25 -4.99 0.14
C ILE A 73 3.90 -4.10 -1.05
N GLY A 74 3.91 -4.67 -2.26
CA GLY A 74 3.47 -3.97 -3.45
C GLY A 74 1.95 -3.87 -3.51
N CYS A 75 1.42 -2.65 -3.58
CA CYS A 75 -0.01 -2.37 -3.64
C CYS A 75 -0.33 -1.49 -4.86
N ARG A 76 -1.48 -1.71 -5.48
CA ARG A 76 -1.98 -0.79 -6.52
C ARG A 76 -2.69 0.39 -5.90
N LYS A 77 -2.83 1.47 -6.68
CA LYS A 77 -3.57 2.69 -6.29
C LYS A 77 -4.91 2.38 -5.63
N LYS A 78 -5.73 1.51 -6.25
CA LYS A 78 -7.09 1.16 -5.78
C LYS A 78 -7.14 0.42 -4.44
N GLU A 79 -6.01 -0.06 -3.95
CA GLU A 79 -5.90 -0.83 -2.70
C GLU A 79 -5.47 0.05 -1.53
N LEU A 80 -5.02 1.28 -1.83
CA LEU A 80 -4.53 2.28 -0.89
C LEU A 80 -5.52 3.44 -0.75
N GLU A 81 -5.53 4.05 0.43
CA GLU A 81 -6.12 5.36 0.69
C GLU A 81 -5.08 6.27 1.32
N PHE A 82 -5.17 7.56 1.01
CA PHE A 82 -4.41 8.58 1.73
C PHE A 82 -4.85 8.62 3.19
N VAL A 83 -3.87 8.71 4.08
CA VAL A 83 -4.13 9.02 5.47
C VAL A 83 -3.71 10.46 5.66
N GLU A 84 -4.67 11.38 5.68
CA GLU A 84 -4.41 12.69 6.27
C GLU A 84 -3.99 12.45 7.72
N GLU A 85 -2.95 13.13 8.18
CA GLU A 85 -2.64 13.21 9.61
C GLU A 85 -3.75 14.01 10.30
N SER A 86 -4.91 13.39 10.46
CA SER A 86 -5.80 13.73 11.56
C SER A 86 -5.02 13.38 12.81
N HIS A 87 -4.46 14.39 13.48
CA HIS A 87 -3.93 14.27 14.83
C HIS A 87 -5.09 13.87 15.75
N GLU A 88 -5.51 12.61 15.70
CA GLU A 88 -6.43 12.06 16.68
C GLU A 88 -5.62 11.88 17.96
N SER A 89 -5.72 12.91 18.80
CA SER A 89 -5.21 12.90 20.16
C SER A 89 -5.83 11.71 20.86
N ASN A 90 -5.04 10.68 21.18
CA ASN A 90 -5.46 9.65 22.11
C ASN A 90 -5.68 10.32 23.46
N ALA A 91 -6.92 10.73 23.73
CA ALA A 91 -7.41 10.91 25.09
C ALA A 91 -7.38 9.52 25.73
N THR A 92 -6.30 9.29 26.47
CA THR A 92 -6.27 8.25 27.50
C THR A 92 -6.99 8.88 28.68
N ASP A 93 -8.17 8.39 29.01
CA ASP A 93 -8.73 8.62 30.33
C ASP A 93 -9.08 7.27 30.93
N GLU A 94 -8.47 7.06 32.10
CA GLU A 94 -8.41 5.88 32.96
C GLU A 94 -9.75 5.47 33.57
#